data_AF-B8BZ77-F1
#
_entry.id   AF-B8BZ77-F1
#
_cell.length_a   1.000
_cell.length_b   1.000
_cell.length_c   1.000
_cell.angle_alpha   90.00
_cell.angle_beta   90.00
_cell.angle_gamma   90.00
#
_symmetry.space_group_name_H-M   'P 1'
#
loop_
_entity.id
_entity.type
_entity.pdbx_description
1 polymer ?
#
loop_
_entity_poly.entity_id
_entity_poly.type
_entity_poly.pdbx_seq_one_letter_code
_entity_poly.pdbx_strand_id
1 'polypeptide(L)' 'QTGENWVVVHGTIYDVKDLIYRHPGGVDGIVDFLGKDASKVFPQQLYQPHLLQFLRVGCIVG' A
#
# COMPACT_ATOMS: atom_id res chain seq x y z
N GLN A 1 16.46 0.95 -8.94
CA GLN A 1 15.45 0.22 -8.14
C GLN A 1 14.65 -0.65 -9.08
N THR A 2 14.86 -1.95 -9.06
CA THR A 2 14.06 -2.97 -9.79
C THR A 2 13.20 -3.78 -8.81
N GLY A 3 12.88 -3.20 -7.65
CA GLY A 3 12.11 -3.84 -6.59
C GLY A 3 10.61 -3.50 -6.69
N GLU A 4 9.79 -4.41 -6.17
CA GLU A 4 8.35 -4.25 -6.04
C GLU A 4 8.04 -2.94 -5.27
N ASN A 5 7.35 -1.99 -5.89
CA ASN A 5 6.96 -0.72 -5.25
C ASN A 5 5.46 -0.67 -4.97
N TRP A 6 4.81 -1.82 -4.86
CA TRP A 6 3.36 -1.90 -4.65
C TRP A 6 3.00 -2.66 -3.39
N VAL A 7 1.80 -2.42 -2.89
CA VAL A 7 1.16 -3.18 -1.81
C VAL A 7 -0.30 -3.47 -2.17
N VAL A 8 -0.82 -4.58 -1.67
CA VAL A 8 -2.27 -4.88 -1.74
C VAL A 8 -2.91 -4.55 -0.40
N VAL A 9 -4.00 -3.80 -0.43
CA VAL A 9 -4.84 -3.56 0.75
C VAL A 9 -6.31 -3.75 0.34
N HIS A 10 -6.96 -4.73 0.96
CA HIS A 10 -8.36 -5.12 0.70
C HIS A 10 -8.65 -5.36 -0.79
N GLY A 11 -7.75 -6.09 -1.46
CA GLY A 11 -7.85 -6.40 -2.89
C GLY A 11 -7.54 -5.23 -3.83
N THR A 12 -7.21 -4.04 -3.30
CA THR A 12 -6.78 -2.89 -4.11
C THR A 12 -5.26 -2.84 -4.18
N ILE A 13 -4.70 -2.65 -5.38
CA ILE A 13 -3.26 -2.51 -5.60
C ILE A 13 -2.89 -1.04 -5.57
N TYR A 14 -1.88 -0.71 -4.78
CA TYR A 14 -1.35 0.64 -4.61
C TYR A 14 0.10 0.70 -5.06
N ASP A 15 0.46 1.63 -5.93
CA ASP A 15 1.85 2.04 -6.17
C ASP A 15 2.26 3.01 -5.06
N VAL A 16 3.27 2.62 -4.29
CA VAL A 16 3.75 3.33 -3.12
C VAL A 16 5.17 3.86 -3.29
N LYS A 17 5.74 3.84 -4.52
CA LYS A 17 7.11 4.28 -4.79
C LYS A 17 7.46 5.63 -4.15
N ASP A 18 6.59 6.62 -4.35
CA ASP A 18 6.80 7.97 -3.81
C ASP A 18 6.37 8.12 -2.35
N LEU A 19 5.72 7.10 -1.78
CA LEU A 19 5.31 7.06 -0.37
C LEU A 19 6.40 6.45 0.52
N ILE A 20 7.30 5.60 0.00
CA ILE A 20 8.33 4.90 0.79
C ILE A 20 9.07 5.85 1.75
N TYR A 21 9.52 7.00 1.26
CA TYR A 21 10.29 7.98 2.03
C TYR A 21 9.44 9.08 2.71
N ARG A 22 8.13 9.09 2.45
CA ARG A 22 7.18 10.09 2.98
C ARG A 22 6.13 9.48 3.90
N HIS A 23 6.18 8.16 4.10
CA HIS A 23 5.23 7.44 4.91
C HIS A 23 5.27 7.96 6.37
N PRO A 24 4.15 8.43 6.94
CA PRO A 24 4.14 9.00 8.29
C PRO A 24 4.62 8.03 9.38
N GLY A 25 4.42 6.72 9.17
CA GLY A 25 4.93 5.67 10.05
C GLY A 25 6.40 5.30 9.85
N GLY A 26 7.12 6.02 9.00
CA GLY A 26 8.52 5.73 8.64
C GLY A 26 8.67 4.71 7.52
N VAL A 27 9.91 4.60 7.02
CA VAL A 27 10.29 3.73 5.89
C VAL A 27 10.04 2.25 6.20
N ASP A 28 10.39 1.80 7.41
CA ASP A 28 10.27 0.39 7.79
C ASP A 28 8.80 -0.09 7.79
N GLY A 29 7.86 0.81 8.11
CA GLY A 29 6.43 0.51 8.12
C GLY A 29 5.84 0.17 6.76
N ILE A 30 6.54 0.45 5.66
CA ILE A 30 6.09 0.16 4.29
C ILE A 30 7.02 -0.79 3.54
N VAL A 31 8.33 -0.71 3.78
CA VAL A 31 9.32 -1.57 3.10
C VAL A 31 9.09 -3.05 3.37
N ASP A 32 8.68 -3.41 4.59
CA ASP A 32 8.39 -4.80 4.97
C ASP A 32 7.22 -5.43 4.19
N PHE A 33 6.36 -4.59 3.59
CA PHE A 33 5.15 -5.00 2.88
C PHE A 33 5.23 -4.84 1.37
N LEU A 34 6.37 -4.36 0.84
CA LEU A 34 6.56 -4.24 -0.61
C LEU A 34 6.37 -5.59 -1.31
N GLY A 35 5.52 -5.60 -2.34
CA GLY A 35 5.15 -6.78 -3.09
C GLY A 35 4.22 -7.74 -2.33
N LYS A 36 3.58 -7.31 -1.24
CA LYS A 36 2.76 -8.17 -0.37
C LYS A 36 1.36 -7.60 -0.14
N ASP A 37 0.50 -8.47 0.40
CA ASP A 37 -0.80 -8.10 0.95
C ASP A 37 -0.64 -7.59 2.40
N ALA A 38 -0.93 -6.31 2.60
CA ALA A 38 -0.88 -5.61 3.87
C ALA A 38 -2.27 -5.47 4.54
N SER A 39 -3.30 -6.15 4.04
CA SER A 39 -4.68 -6.02 4.54
C SER A 39 -4.81 -6.32 6.04
N LYS A 40 -3.97 -7.22 6.57
CA LYS A 40 -3.97 -7.57 8.01
C LYS A 40 -3.52 -6.42 8.91
N VAL A 41 -2.63 -5.55 8.42
CA VAL A 41 -2.13 -4.40 9.19
C VAL A 41 -2.92 -3.12 8.93
N PHE A 42 -3.80 -3.13 7.93
CA PHE A 42 -4.77 -2.07 7.64
C PHE A 42 -6.19 -2.52 7.99
N PRO A 43 -6.59 -2.54 9.28
CA PRO A 43 -7.95 -2.90 9.66
C PRO A 43 -8.97 -1.98 8.99
N GLN A 44 -10.07 -2.56 8.54
CA GLN A 44 -11.08 -1.87 7.72
C GLN A 44 -11.67 -0.62 8.39
N GLN A 45 -11.70 -0.59 9.72
CA GLN A 45 -12.18 0.54 10.53
C GLN A 45 -11.27 1.78 10.45
N LEU A 46 -9.99 1.61 10.13
CA LEU A 46 -9.01 2.70 9.99
C LEU A 46 -8.65 2.96 8.52
N TYR A 47 -9.14 2.12 7.61
CA TYR A 47 -8.87 2.23 6.20
C TYR A 47 -9.73 3.33 5.56
N GLN A 48 -9.08 4.41 5.15
CA GLN A 48 -9.71 5.56 4.50
C GLN A 48 -9.31 5.57 3.01
N PRO A 49 -10.03 4.84 2.13
CA PRO A 49 -9.63 4.64 0.74
C PRO A 49 -9.53 5.95 -0.05
N HIS A 50 -10.29 6.99 0.33
CA HIS A 50 -10.21 8.30 -0.32
C HIS A 50 -8.83 8.96 -0.16
N LEU A 51 -8.14 8.76 0.97
CA LEU A 51 -6.79 9.31 1.18
C LEU A 51 -5.72 8.61 0.33
N LEU A 52 -5.98 7.37 -0.07
CA LEU A 52 -5.06 6.54 -0.85
C LEU A 52 -5.41 6.53 -2.35
N GLN A 53 -6.42 7.29 -2.76
CA GLN A 53 -6.98 7.22 -4.11
C GLN A 53 -5.95 7.50 -5.21
N PHE A 54 -5.01 8.43 -4.96
CA PHE A 54 -3.94 8.79 -5.90
C PHE A 54 -2.86 7.71 -6.06
N LEU A 55 -2.77 6.78 -5.10
CA LEU A 55 -1.82 5.68 -5.14
C LEU A 55 -2.41 4.42 -5.80
N ARG A 56 -3.74 4.38 -6.00
CA ARG A 56 -4.42 3.21 -6.54
C ARG A 56 -4.09 3.03 -8.01
N VAL A 57 -3.60 1.83 -8.35
CA VAL A 57 -3.28 1.46 -9.74
C VAL A 57 -4.12 0.30 -10.27
N GLY A 58 -4.86 -0.39 -9.41
CA GLY A 58 -5.76 -1.47 -9.83
C GLY A 58 -6.48 -2.16 -8.68
N CYS A 59 -7.15 -3.26 -8.99
CA CYS A 59 -7.66 -4.20 -8.00
C CYS A 59 -7.48 -5.64 -8.52
N ILE A 60 -7.35 -6.58 -7.58
CA ILE A 60 -7.37 -8.01 -7.88
C ILE A 60 -8.81 -8.36 -8.21
N VAL A 61 -9.02 -8.87 -9.43
CA VAL A 61 -10.32 -9.37 -9.89
C VAL A 61 -10.24 -10.89 -9.86
N GLY A 62 -11.16 -11.52 -9.13
CA GLY A 62 -11.37 -12.97 -9.17
C GLY A 62 -12.18 -13.38 -10.38
#